data_AF-A0A6A6R2Y3-F1
#
_entry.id   AF-A0A6A6R2Y3-F1
#
_cell.length_a   1.000
_cell.length_b   1.000
_cell.length_c   1.000
_cell.angle_alpha   90.00
_cell.angle_beta   90.00
_cell.angle_gamma   90.00
#
_symmetry.space_group_name_H-M   'P 1'
#
loop_
_entity.id
_entity.type
_entity.pdbx_description
1 polymer ?
#
loop_
_entity_poly.entity_id
_entity_poly.type
_entity_poly.pdbx_seq_one_letter_code
_entity_poly.pdbx_strand_id
1 'polypeptide(L)'
;MRSISPATLSWLRAAVASDSSLASRPASQVAGLCALQRNVHSSRTSIPQSSSRRRTFTTNLHNLREEPLKSHTHYHLFPQSLPSGPPPHGRFAVDLPSLRKEFLQLQARAHPDLHPAEHKNKAQALSARINEAYKTLQSPLLRAQYLLSLRGIDIHEDETAKVEDAELLMEVLDARERIEEAEDEAELEEMKEENDVRIKNSAKVLEGAFEKDDIELAKSEAVRLRYWVNIKESLDGWEKGKPVVLAH
;
A
#
# COMPACT_ATOMS: atom_id res chain seq x y z
N MET A 1 -27.96 15.76 34.45
CA MET A 1 -28.39 14.76 33.45
C MET A 1 -27.46 14.91 32.26
N ARG A 2 -26.28 14.29 32.39
CA ARG A 2 -25.71 13.19 31.58
C ARG A 2 -25.16 13.65 30.22
N SER A 3 -23.84 13.81 30.28
CA SER A 3 -22.82 14.02 29.25
C SER A 3 -22.92 13.06 28.06
N ILE A 4 -22.66 13.61 26.86
CA ILE A 4 -22.43 12.86 25.62
C ILE A 4 -20.95 12.45 25.60
N SER A 5 -20.70 11.14 25.50
CA SER A 5 -19.37 10.53 25.41
C SER A 5 -18.92 10.43 23.95
N PRO A 6 -17.65 10.67 23.61
CA PRO A 6 -17.10 10.32 22.30
C PRO A 6 -16.39 8.95 22.38
N ALA A 7 -16.98 7.94 21.76
CA ALA A 7 -16.34 6.69 21.36
C ALA A 7 -17.08 6.26 20.09
N THR A 8 -16.43 6.09 18.94
CA THR A 8 -15.79 4.82 18.58
C THR A 8 -14.68 5.01 17.53
N LEU A 9 -13.42 4.85 17.93
CA LEU A 9 -12.33 4.41 17.05
C LEU A 9 -11.59 3.30 17.79
N SER A 10 -12.04 2.07 17.59
CA SER A 10 -11.38 0.89 18.18
C SER A 10 -11.62 -0.32 17.29
N TRP A 11 -10.84 -0.45 16.22
CA TRP A 11 -10.63 -1.74 15.56
C TRP A 11 -9.12 -2.00 15.46
N LEU A 12 -8.66 -2.59 16.57
CA LEU A 12 -7.53 -3.47 16.87
C LEU A 12 -6.10 -3.22 16.35
N ARG A 13 -5.26 -3.03 17.36
CA ARG A 13 -3.82 -3.20 17.49
C ARG A 13 -3.54 -4.64 17.97
N ALA A 14 -2.52 -5.30 17.39
CA ALA A 14 -1.78 -6.53 17.80
C ALA A 14 -1.68 -7.52 16.62
N ALA A 15 -0.58 -8.22 16.31
CA ALA A 15 0.63 -8.53 17.06
C ALA A 15 1.82 -8.81 16.10
N VAL A 16 3.02 -8.35 16.46
CA VAL A 16 4.28 -9.02 16.10
C VAL A 16 5.08 -9.12 17.39
N ALA A 17 4.97 -10.27 18.05
CA ALA A 17 5.86 -10.66 19.13
C ALA A 17 6.99 -11.49 18.51
N SER A 18 8.21 -10.99 18.65
CA SER A 18 9.44 -11.64 18.23
C SER A 18 9.72 -12.85 19.11
N ASP A 19 9.89 -14.02 18.49
CA ASP A 19 10.47 -15.19 19.15
C ASP A 19 11.98 -15.15 18.94
N SER A 20 12.72 -14.92 20.02
CA SER A 20 14.17 -14.99 20.06
C SER A 20 14.56 -16.04 21.10
N SER A 21 14.61 -17.30 20.67
CA SER A 21 15.19 -18.39 21.44
C SER A 21 16.70 -18.47 21.15
N LEU A 22 17.47 -18.07 22.16
CA LEU A 22 18.90 -18.31 22.29
C LEU A 22 19.15 -19.82 22.48
N ALA A 23 19.79 -20.46 21.50
CA ALA A 23 20.43 -21.75 21.67
C ALA A 23 21.94 -21.59 21.71
N SER A 24 22.50 -21.90 22.88
CA SER A 24 23.92 -21.92 23.22
C SER A 24 24.65 -23.14 22.66
N ARG A 25 26.00 -23.00 22.62
CA ARG A 25 27.09 -24.02 22.71
C ARG A 25 27.77 -24.42 21.37
N PRO A 26 29.01 -24.96 21.41
CA PRO A 26 30.20 -24.48 22.12
C PRO A 26 31.48 -24.50 21.25
N ALA A 27 32.56 -24.01 21.85
CA ALA A 27 33.92 -23.99 21.32
C ALA A 27 34.49 -25.37 20.93
N SER A 28 35.40 -25.38 19.96
CA SER A 28 36.42 -26.43 19.83
C SER A 28 37.76 -25.83 19.41
N GLN A 29 38.74 -26.07 20.29
CA GLN A 29 40.17 -25.89 20.10
C GLN A 29 40.75 -27.11 19.35
N VAL A 30 41.69 -26.88 18.42
CA VAL A 30 42.87 -27.73 18.12
C VAL A 30 43.87 -26.78 17.41
N ALA A 31 44.96 -26.29 18.00
CA ALA A 31 46.25 -26.91 18.37
C ALA A 31 47.21 -27.20 17.19
N GLY A 32 48.47 -26.74 17.33
CA GLY A 32 49.69 -27.30 16.70
C GLY A 32 50.26 -26.51 15.51
N LEU A 33 51.19 -25.55 15.72
CA LEU A 33 52.65 -25.72 15.74
C LEU A 33 53.28 -26.10 14.37
N CYS A 34 54.06 -25.18 13.79
CA CYS A 34 55.46 -25.47 13.44
C CYS A 34 56.26 -24.19 13.13
N ALA A 35 57.48 -24.15 13.67
CA ALA A 35 58.46 -23.07 13.59
C ALA A 35 59.30 -23.15 12.30
N LEU A 36 59.97 -22.05 11.92
CA LEU A 36 61.44 -21.97 11.74
C LEU A 36 61.91 -20.64 11.09
N GLN A 37 62.64 -19.87 11.91
CA GLN A 37 63.91 -19.16 11.66
C GLN A 37 64.16 -18.26 10.42
N ARG A 38 64.33 -16.95 10.75
CA ARG A 38 65.46 -16.02 10.47
C ARG A 38 66.32 -16.23 9.19
N ASN A 39 66.46 -15.19 8.34
CA ASN A 39 67.67 -14.34 8.30
C ASN A 39 67.56 -13.12 7.35
N VAL A 40 67.93 -11.95 7.91
CA VAL A 40 68.63 -10.73 7.43
C VAL A 40 69.00 -10.59 5.92
N HIS A 41 68.79 -9.40 5.32
CA HIS A 41 69.80 -8.43 4.83
C HIS A 41 69.20 -7.27 3.99
N SER A 42 69.78 -6.08 4.21
CA SER A 42 69.59 -4.75 3.57
C SER A 42 69.96 -4.78 2.07
N SER A 43 69.38 -4.02 1.12
CA SER A 43 69.51 -2.56 0.93
C SER A 43 68.76 -2.04 -0.32
N ARG A 44 68.19 -0.83 -0.22
CA ARG A 44 67.98 0.27 -1.20
C ARG A 44 67.73 0.00 -2.70
N THR A 45 66.58 0.48 -3.18
CA THR A 45 66.48 1.30 -4.42
C THR A 45 65.27 2.27 -4.36
N SER A 46 65.33 3.33 -5.15
CA SER A 46 64.66 4.64 -5.06
C SER A 46 63.25 4.80 -5.67
N ILE A 47 62.36 5.55 -4.97
CA ILE A 47 61.48 6.70 -5.35
C ILE A 47 60.96 6.74 -6.83
N PRO A 48 59.64 6.92 -7.13
CA PRO A 48 58.97 8.21 -6.86
C PRO A 48 57.50 8.29 -6.42
N GLN A 49 57.30 9.39 -5.70
CA GLN A 49 56.11 10.20 -5.42
C GLN A 49 54.80 9.86 -6.14
N SER A 50 53.74 9.63 -5.36
CA SER A 50 52.39 10.06 -5.70
C SER A 50 51.66 10.50 -4.44
N SER A 51 51.25 11.76 -4.44
CA SER A 51 50.50 12.44 -3.39
C SER A 51 49.13 11.81 -3.19
N SER A 52 48.95 11.07 -2.10
CA SER A 52 47.63 10.61 -1.67
C SER A 52 46.89 11.76 -0.99
N ARG A 53 46.28 12.64 -1.80
CA ARG A 53 45.38 13.68 -1.32
C ARG A 53 44.01 13.07 -1.07
N ARG A 54 43.70 12.88 0.21
CA ARG A 54 42.39 12.58 0.81
C ARG A 54 41.27 13.29 0.03
N ARG A 55 40.49 12.55 -0.78
CA ARG A 55 39.23 13.07 -1.33
C ARG A 55 38.17 12.96 -0.24
N THR A 56 37.95 14.06 0.47
CA THR A 56 36.70 14.30 1.20
C THR A 56 35.58 14.34 0.17
N PHE A 57 34.72 13.31 0.14
CA PHE A 57 33.42 13.40 -0.51
C PHE A 57 32.53 14.28 0.36
N THR A 58 32.59 15.59 0.15
CA THR A 58 31.53 16.50 0.59
C THR A 58 30.40 16.36 -0.41
N THR A 59 29.45 15.46 -0.17
CA THR A 59 28.18 15.45 -0.90
C THR A 59 27.44 16.73 -0.53
N ASN A 60 27.41 17.65 -1.49
CA ASN A 60 26.73 18.93 -1.42
C ASN A 60 25.21 18.67 -1.25
N LEU A 61 24.75 18.66 -0.01
CA LEU A 61 23.35 18.57 0.38
C LEU A 61 22.67 19.93 0.23
N HIS A 62 22.79 20.56 -0.94
CA HIS A 62 22.15 21.85 -1.22
C HIS A 62 21.88 21.99 -2.71
N ASN A 63 20.90 21.21 -3.21
CA ASN A 63 20.09 21.63 -4.36
C ASN A 63 18.83 20.75 -4.50
N LEU A 64 17.98 20.75 -3.47
CA LEU A 64 16.55 20.53 -3.70
C LEU A 64 15.96 21.90 -4.04
N ARG A 65 16.18 22.35 -5.27
CA ARG A 65 15.41 23.46 -5.83
C ARG A 65 13.97 22.99 -5.88
N GLU A 66 13.12 23.68 -5.13
CA GLU A 66 11.68 23.53 -5.11
C GLU A 66 11.14 23.80 -6.52
N GLU A 67 10.92 22.72 -7.27
CA GLU A 67 10.13 22.77 -8.50
C GLU A 67 8.65 22.95 -8.12
N PRO A 68 7.92 23.84 -8.81
CA PRO A 68 6.61 24.32 -8.38
C PRO A 68 5.59 23.17 -8.38
N LEU A 69 4.97 22.93 -7.22
CA LEU A 69 3.82 22.06 -6.92
C LEU A 69 3.39 21.08 -8.03
N LYS A 70 4.24 20.09 -8.35
CA LYS A 70 3.74 18.79 -8.79
C LYS A 70 3.07 18.21 -7.54
N SER A 71 1.74 18.16 -7.52
CA SER A 71 1.01 17.43 -6.49
C SER A 71 1.62 16.03 -6.42
N HIS A 72 2.30 15.73 -5.32
CA HIS A 72 3.03 14.47 -5.17
C HIS A 72 1.99 13.37 -5.00
N THR A 73 1.51 12.84 -6.13
CA THR A 73 0.46 11.83 -6.16
C THR A 73 0.96 10.52 -5.55
N HIS A 74 0.04 9.65 -5.13
CA HIS A 74 0.37 8.30 -4.66
C HIS A 74 1.21 7.52 -5.68
N TYR A 75 1.00 7.74 -6.98
CA TYR A 75 1.74 7.09 -8.05
C TYR A 75 3.24 7.43 -8.04
N HIS A 76 3.62 8.66 -7.66
CA HIS A 76 5.02 9.08 -7.63
C HIS A 76 5.85 8.35 -6.56
N LEU A 77 5.20 7.73 -5.57
CA LEU A 77 5.89 6.95 -4.54
C LEU A 77 6.33 5.57 -5.04
N PHE A 78 5.77 5.09 -6.15
CA PHE A 78 5.99 3.74 -6.69
C PHE A 78 6.54 3.76 -8.13
N PRO A 79 7.68 4.42 -8.40
CA PRO A 79 8.20 4.59 -9.76
C PRO A 79 8.62 3.28 -10.45
N GLN A 80 8.93 2.20 -9.70
CA GLN A 80 9.32 0.93 -10.31
C GLN A 80 8.11 0.14 -10.81
N SER A 81 7.02 0.13 -10.04
CA SER A 81 5.78 -0.58 -10.41
C SER A 81 4.83 0.28 -11.24
N LEU A 82 4.90 1.61 -11.12
CA LEU A 82 4.01 2.57 -11.80
C LEU A 82 4.80 3.68 -12.52
N PRO A 83 5.66 3.35 -13.50
CA PRO A 83 6.56 4.32 -14.14
C PRO A 83 5.82 5.40 -14.94
N SER A 84 4.64 5.08 -15.49
CA SER A 84 3.84 6.00 -16.32
C SER A 84 2.95 6.94 -15.51
N GLY A 85 2.90 6.80 -14.18
CA GLY A 85 2.04 7.63 -13.32
C GLY A 85 0.54 7.29 -13.42
N PRO A 86 -0.36 8.24 -13.06
CA PRO A 86 -1.79 8.03 -13.13
C PRO A 86 -2.33 8.07 -14.59
N PRO A 87 -3.52 7.52 -14.85
CA PRO A 87 -4.24 7.75 -16.11
C PRO A 87 -4.52 9.23 -16.38
N PRO A 88 -4.62 9.65 -17.67
CA PRO A 88 -4.63 8.80 -18.86
C PRO A 88 -3.23 8.39 -19.37
N HIS A 89 -2.15 8.95 -18.81
CA HIS A 89 -0.78 8.60 -19.23
C HIS A 89 -0.36 7.20 -18.79
N GLY A 90 -0.76 6.80 -17.58
CA GLY A 90 -0.63 5.44 -17.08
C GLY A 90 -1.91 4.63 -17.19
N ARG A 91 -1.87 3.39 -16.72
CA ARG A 91 -3.02 2.48 -16.70
C ARG A 91 -3.74 2.55 -15.36
N PHE A 92 -5.06 2.34 -15.39
CA PHE A 92 -5.83 2.15 -14.16
C PHE A 92 -5.47 0.82 -13.49
N ALA A 93 -5.32 -0.25 -14.27
CA ALA A 93 -4.91 -1.56 -13.76
C ALA A 93 -3.48 -1.51 -13.19
N VAL A 94 -3.31 -2.09 -12.00
CA VAL A 94 -2.04 -2.13 -11.28
C VAL A 94 -1.63 -3.57 -11.04
N ASP A 95 -0.37 -3.88 -11.32
CA ASP A 95 0.24 -5.18 -10.99
C ASP A 95 0.50 -5.26 -9.47
N LEU A 96 -0.44 -5.85 -8.74
CA LEU A 96 -0.42 -5.92 -7.28
C LEU A 96 0.83 -6.63 -6.71
N PRO A 97 1.33 -7.75 -7.29
CA PRO A 97 2.61 -8.33 -6.92
C PRO A 97 3.79 -7.34 -6.98
N SER A 98 3.94 -6.61 -8.07
CA SER A 98 5.02 -5.62 -8.22
C SER A 98 4.86 -4.44 -7.27
N LEU A 99 3.62 -3.92 -7.12
CA LEU A 99 3.31 -2.87 -6.15
C LEU A 99 3.67 -3.29 -4.72
N ARG A 100 3.29 -4.51 -4.31
CA ARG A 100 3.59 -5.05 -2.98
C ARG A 100 5.09 -5.21 -2.76
N LYS A 101 5.83 -5.68 -3.76
CA LYS A 101 7.29 -5.82 -3.68
C LYS A 101 7.96 -4.46 -3.46
N GLU A 102 7.57 -3.44 -4.21
CA GLU A 102 8.12 -2.09 -4.07
C GLU A 102 7.72 -1.47 -2.73
N PHE A 103 6.46 -1.64 -2.30
CA PHE A 103 5.98 -1.22 -0.97
C PHE A 103 6.85 -1.74 0.16
N LEU A 104 7.15 -3.04 0.19
CA LEU A 104 7.99 -3.64 1.24
C LEU A 104 9.41 -3.04 1.26
N GLN A 105 9.98 -2.77 0.08
CA GLN A 105 11.30 -2.14 -0.03
C GLN A 105 11.28 -0.68 0.48
N LEU A 106 10.24 0.07 0.15
CA LEU A 106 10.09 1.46 0.60
C LEU A 106 9.87 1.52 2.12
N GLN A 107 9.01 0.66 2.66
CA GLN A 107 8.79 0.57 4.10
C GLN A 107 10.05 0.22 4.87
N ALA A 108 10.83 -0.76 4.38
CA ALA A 108 12.09 -1.12 5.01
C ALA A 108 13.07 0.06 5.10
N ARG A 109 13.08 0.97 4.11
CA ARG A 109 13.94 2.17 4.11
C ARG A 109 13.38 3.32 4.96
N ALA A 110 12.07 3.41 5.08
CA ALA A 110 11.37 4.45 5.83
C ALA A 110 11.21 4.13 7.32
N HIS A 111 11.63 2.95 7.78
CA HIS A 111 11.45 2.52 9.17
C HIS A 111 12.15 3.45 10.17
N PRO A 112 11.44 4.03 11.17
CA PRO A 112 11.98 5.07 12.04
C PRO A 112 13.19 4.64 12.88
N ASP A 113 13.37 3.32 13.13
CA ASP A 113 14.52 2.81 13.87
C ASP A 113 15.84 2.88 13.10
N LEU A 114 15.78 3.04 11.77
CA LEU A 114 16.97 3.26 10.95
C LEU A 114 17.45 4.72 10.97
N HIS A 115 16.66 5.62 11.56
CA HIS A 115 16.92 7.06 11.53
C HIS A 115 17.31 7.59 12.92
N PRO A 116 18.27 8.53 12.98
CA PRO A 116 18.59 9.26 14.22
C PRO A 116 17.35 9.93 14.81
N ALA A 117 17.36 10.19 16.12
CA ALA A 117 16.22 10.77 16.84
C ALA A 117 15.64 12.03 16.17
N GLU A 118 16.50 12.90 15.62
CA GLU A 118 16.14 14.14 14.92
C GLU A 118 15.36 13.92 13.61
N HIS A 119 15.44 12.73 13.02
CA HIS A 119 14.80 12.36 11.75
C HIS A 119 13.66 11.35 11.91
N LYS A 120 13.41 10.84 13.12
CA LYS A 120 12.35 9.85 13.38
C LYS A 120 10.96 10.33 12.96
N ASN A 121 10.61 11.59 13.24
CA ASN A 121 9.30 12.13 12.86
C ASN A 121 9.12 12.19 11.34
N LYS A 122 10.19 12.54 10.60
CA LYS A 122 10.17 12.56 9.13
C LYS A 122 10.04 11.14 8.57
N ALA A 123 10.76 10.18 9.14
CA ALA A 123 10.69 8.77 8.75
C ALA A 123 9.28 8.19 9.01
N GLN A 124 8.69 8.50 10.17
CA GLN A 124 7.32 8.10 10.51
C GLN A 124 6.29 8.70 9.54
N ALA A 125 6.39 10.00 9.22
CA ALA A 125 5.50 10.65 8.25
C ALA A 125 5.63 10.01 6.86
N LEU A 126 6.85 9.71 6.41
CA LEU A 126 7.10 9.03 5.15
C LEU A 126 6.50 7.61 5.13
N SER A 127 6.69 6.84 6.20
CA SER A 127 6.13 5.49 6.36
C SER A 127 4.60 5.51 6.31
N ALA A 128 3.96 6.47 7.00
CA ALA A 128 2.52 6.65 6.97
C ALA A 128 2.02 6.96 5.54
N ARG A 129 2.70 7.87 4.83
CA ARG A 129 2.38 8.22 3.45
C ARG A 129 2.52 7.04 2.48
N ILE A 130 3.56 6.22 2.63
CA ILE A 130 3.75 5.00 1.82
C ILE A 130 2.61 4.01 2.07
N ASN A 131 2.20 3.83 3.33
CA ASN A 131 1.08 2.96 3.68
C ASN A 131 -0.24 3.42 3.07
N GLU A 132 -0.54 4.72 3.18
CA GLU A 132 -1.74 5.32 2.59
C GLU A 132 -1.76 5.09 1.08
N ALA A 133 -0.69 5.47 0.40
CA ALA A 133 -0.58 5.31 -1.05
C ALA A 133 -0.69 3.85 -1.49
N TYR A 134 -0.06 2.92 -0.77
CA TYR A 134 -0.19 1.49 -1.06
C TYR A 134 -1.64 0.99 -0.91
N LYS A 135 -2.30 1.33 0.21
CA LYS A 135 -3.70 0.94 0.46
C LYS A 135 -4.63 1.48 -0.62
N THR A 136 -4.50 2.77 -0.94
CA THR A 136 -5.29 3.43 -1.98
C THR A 136 -5.06 2.79 -3.34
N LEU A 137 -3.80 2.56 -3.72
CA LEU A 137 -3.47 1.99 -5.02
C LEU A 137 -3.74 0.49 -5.11
N GLN A 138 -3.87 -0.24 -4.01
CA GLN A 138 -4.18 -1.67 -4.02
C GLN A 138 -5.65 -1.92 -4.34
N SER A 139 -6.57 -1.17 -3.74
CA SER A 139 -8.02 -1.33 -3.96
C SER A 139 -8.48 -0.63 -5.24
N PRO A 140 -9.18 -1.30 -6.17
CA PRO A 140 -9.74 -0.64 -7.36
C PRO A 140 -10.70 0.50 -7.00
N LEU A 141 -11.51 0.34 -5.95
CA LEU A 141 -12.45 1.36 -5.50
C LEU A 141 -11.72 2.60 -4.97
N LEU A 142 -10.81 2.42 -4.02
CA LEU A 142 -10.03 3.54 -3.44
C LEU A 142 -9.19 4.24 -4.52
N ARG A 143 -8.64 3.47 -5.46
CA ARG A 143 -7.87 4.00 -6.60
C ARG A 143 -8.76 4.86 -7.50
N ALA A 144 -9.98 4.41 -7.82
CA ALA A 144 -10.92 5.18 -8.63
C ALA A 144 -11.34 6.47 -7.94
N GLN A 145 -11.72 6.39 -6.65
CA GLN A 145 -12.06 7.55 -5.81
C GLN A 145 -10.90 8.55 -5.75
N TYR A 146 -9.68 8.07 -5.53
CA TYR A 146 -8.49 8.91 -5.52
C TYR A 146 -8.22 9.58 -6.87
N LEU A 147 -8.35 8.87 -7.99
CA LEU A 147 -8.17 9.45 -9.32
C LEU A 147 -9.24 10.49 -9.67
N LEU A 148 -10.47 10.33 -9.16
CA LEU A 148 -11.54 11.31 -9.31
C LEU A 148 -11.33 12.51 -8.40
N SER A 149 -10.84 12.33 -7.18
CA SER A 149 -10.51 13.43 -6.27
C SER A 149 -9.36 14.30 -6.77
N LEU A 150 -8.38 13.70 -7.48
CA LEU A 150 -7.35 14.46 -8.21
C LEU A 150 -7.93 15.39 -9.29
N ARG A 151 -9.15 15.11 -9.77
CA ARG A 151 -9.90 15.96 -10.71
C ARG A 151 -10.95 16.86 -10.02
N GLY A 152 -10.92 16.93 -8.69
CA GLY A 152 -11.87 17.73 -7.90
C GLY A 152 -13.26 17.11 -7.74
N ILE A 153 -13.40 15.80 -8.00
CA ILE A 153 -14.66 15.07 -7.84
C ILE A 153 -14.54 14.19 -6.60
N ASP A 154 -15.30 14.51 -5.56
CA ASP A 154 -15.42 13.63 -4.40
C ASP A 154 -16.67 12.76 -4.51
N ILE A 155 -16.50 11.46 -4.30
CA ILE A 155 -17.58 10.46 -4.32
C ILE A 155 -17.99 10.08 -2.89
N HIS A 156 -17.16 10.40 -1.88
CA HIS A 156 -17.47 10.15 -0.48
C HIS A 156 -18.56 11.08 0.06
N GLU A 157 -18.50 12.37 -0.27
CA GLU A 157 -19.48 13.38 0.18
C GLU A 157 -20.81 13.32 -0.59
N ASP A 158 -20.83 12.62 -1.72
CA ASP A 158 -22.02 12.45 -2.55
C ASP A 158 -22.92 11.34 -1.95
N GLU A 159 -23.35 11.51 -0.69
CA GLU A 159 -24.49 10.77 -0.10
C GLU A 159 -25.75 10.94 -0.97
N THR A 160 -25.78 12.00 -1.77
CA THR A 160 -26.79 12.34 -2.77
C THR A 160 -26.44 11.94 -4.20
N ALA A 161 -25.34 11.22 -4.45
CA ALA A 161 -25.22 10.41 -5.66
C ALA A 161 -26.23 9.26 -5.53
N LYS A 162 -27.50 9.63 -5.57
CA LYS A 162 -28.63 8.74 -5.77
C LYS A 162 -28.22 7.89 -6.94
N VAL A 163 -28.20 6.59 -6.71
CA VAL A 163 -28.13 5.65 -7.80
C VAL A 163 -29.37 5.92 -8.65
N GLU A 164 -29.19 6.63 -9.76
CA GLU A 164 -30.26 6.84 -10.75
C GLU A 164 -30.48 5.56 -11.58
N ASP A 165 -29.57 4.59 -11.42
CA ASP A 165 -29.61 3.27 -12.02
C ASP A 165 -30.53 2.33 -11.22
N ALA A 166 -31.80 2.28 -11.63
CA ALA A 166 -32.80 1.41 -11.02
C ALA A 166 -32.42 -0.08 -11.11
N GLU A 167 -31.72 -0.49 -12.17
CA GLU A 167 -31.27 -1.88 -12.35
C GLU A 167 -30.23 -2.25 -11.29
N LEU A 168 -29.24 -1.37 -11.08
CA LEU A 168 -28.25 -1.55 -10.02
C LEU A 168 -28.89 -1.63 -8.63
N LEU A 169 -29.87 -0.78 -8.34
CA LEU A 169 -30.56 -0.80 -7.04
C LEU A 169 -31.30 -2.11 -6.81
N MET A 170 -31.98 -2.66 -7.82
CA MET A 170 -32.64 -3.96 -7.72
C MET A 170 -31.61 -5.06 -7.45
N GLU A 171 -30.52 -5.11 -8.23
CA GLU A 171 -29.47 -6.13 -8.02
C GLU A 171 -28.85 -6.07 -6.61
N VAL A 172 -28.68 -4.86 -6.07
CA VAL A 172 -28.14 -4.68 -4.70
C VAL A 172 -29.14 -5.12 -3.64
N LEU A 173 -30.43 -4.83 -3.82
CA LEU A 173 -31.47 -5.27 -2.90
C LEU A 173 -31.63 -6.79 -2.92
N ASP A 174 -31.67 -7.40 -4.11
CA ASP A 174 -31.74 -8.86 -4.28
C ASP A 174 -30.53 -9.55 -3.65
N ALA A 175 -29.32 -8.99 -3.84
CA ALA A 175 -28.11 -9.52 -3.20
C ALA A 175 -28.19 -9.45 -1.68
N ARG A 176 -28.77 -8.38 -1.12
CA ARG A 176 -28.94 -8.23 0.34
C ARG A 176 -29.93 -9.25 0.90
N GLU A 177 -31.09 -9.41 0.26
CA GLU A 177 -32.09 -10.39 0.66
C GLU A 177 -31.50 -11.80 0.69
N ARG A 178 -30.78 -12.20 -0.38
CA ARG A 178 -30.11 -13.51 -0.43
C ARG A 178 -29.08 -13.70 0.69
N ILE A 179 -28.35 -12.66 1.10
CA ILE A 179 -27.39 -12.74 2.20
C ILE A 179 -28.10 -12.89 3.55
N GLU A 180 -29.23 -12.19 3.73
CA GLU A 180 -30.04 -12.25 4.95
C GLU A 180 -30.76 -13.60 5.11
N GLU A 181 -31.21 -14.20 4.01
CA GLU A 181 -31.91 -15.49 3.98
C GLU A 181 -30.99 -16.70 4.09
N ALA A 182 -29.69 -16.54 3.85
CA ALA A 182 -28.73 -17.64 3.91
C ALA A 182 -28.70 -18.30 5.29
N GLU A 183 -28.73 -19.63 5.32
CA GLU A 183 -28.67 -20.42 6.55
C GLU A 183 -27.28 -21.03 6.81
N ASP A 184 -26.46 -21.12 5.77
CA ASP A 184 -25.08 -21.60 5.81
C ASP A 184 -24.12 -20.78 4.92
N GLU A 185 -22.81 -20.93 5.16
CA GLU A 185 -21.80 -20.21 4.38
C GLU A 185 -21.62 -20.79 2.97
N ALA A 186 -21.96 -22.06 2.73
CA ALA A 186 -21.83 -22.70 1.43
C ALA A 186 -22.84 -22.15 0.41
N GLU A 187 -24.03 -21.74 0.86
CA GLU A 187 -25.05 -21.01 0.08
C GLU A 187 -24.53 -19.65 -0.43
N LEU A 188 -23.55 -19.06 0.27
CA LEU A 188 -22.97 -17.77 -0.09
C LEU A 188 -21.80 -17.88 -1.07
N GLU A 189 -21.23 -19.08 -1.28
CA GLU A 189 -20.01 -19.23 -2.09
C GLU A 189 -20.26 -18.85 -3.56
N GLU A 190 -21.40 -19.26 -4.13
CA GLU A 190 -21.80 -18.84 -5.48
C GLU A 190 -21.95 -17.31 -5.56
N MET A 191 -22.55 -16.68 -4.54
CA MET A 191 -22.69 -15.22 -4.50
C MET A 191 -21.35 -14.50 -4.36
N LYS A 192 -20.39 -15.07 -3.61
CA LYS A 192 -19.02 -14.54 -3.51
C LYS A 192 -18.36 -14.56 -4.89
N GLU A 193 -18.48 -15.65 -5.64
CA GLU A 193 -17.93 -15.77 -6.99
C GLU A 193 -18.59 -14.79 -7.98
N GLU A 194 -19.93 -14.72 -7.99
CA GLU A 194 -20.70 -13.78 -8.82
C GLU A 194 -20.28 -12.33 -8.55
N ASN A 195 -20.20 -11.94 -7.28
CA ASN A 195 -19.84 -10.58 -6.90
C ASN A 195 -18.37 -10.26 -7.21
N ASP A 196 -17.46 -11.23 -7.07
CA ASP A 196 -16.07 -11.07 -7.51
C ASP A 196 -15.96 -10.84 -9.02
N VAL A 197 -16.84 -11.46 -9.83
CA VAL A 197 -16.94 -11.19 -11.27
C VAL A 197 -17.47 -9.78 -11.53
N ARG A 198 -18.51 -9.33 -10.80
CA ARG A 198 -19.04 -7.96 -10.89
C ARG A 198 -17.97 -6.92 -10.58
N ILE A 199 -17.22 -7.08 -9.49
CA ILE A 199 -16.09 -6.22 -9.12
C ILE A 199 -15.03 -6.18 -10.24
N LYS A 200 -14.64 -7.34 -10.79
CA LYS A 200 -13.66 -7.42 -11.87
C LYS A 200 -14.15 -6.71 -13.14
N ASN A 201 -15.43 -6.83 -13.48
CA ASN A 201 -16.01 -6.17 -14.64
C ASN A 201 -16.08 -4.66 -14.44
N SER A 202 -16.51 -4.18 -13.27
CA SER A 202 -16.49 -2.76 -12.93
C SER A 202 -15.07 -2.16 -13.00
N ALA A 203 -14.07 -2.88 -12.51
CA ALA A 203 -12.68 -2.44 -12.61
C ALA A 203 -12.19 -2.33 -14.07
N LYS A 204 -12.66 -3.19 -14.98
CA LYS A 204 -12.36 -3.10 -16.42
C LYS A 204 -13.06 -1.92 -17.09
N VAL A 205 -14.31 -1.64 -16.72
CA VAL A 205 -15.03 -0.45 -17.22
C VAL A 205 -14.31 0.81 -16.78
N LEU A 206 -13.90 0.90 -15.51
CA LEU A 206 -13.08 2.00 -15.00
C LEU A 206 -11.75 2.13 -15.75
N GLU A 207 -11.09 1.03 -16.09
CA GLU A 207 -9.87 1.07 -16.90
C GLU A 207 -10.10 1.75 -18.24
N GLY A 208 -11.14 1.35 -18.97
CA GLY A 208 -11.49 1.97 -20.25
C GLY A 208 -11.95 3.43 -20.12
N ALA A 209 -12.67 3.77 -19.04
CA ALA A 209 -13.11 5.14 -18.76
C ALA A 209 -11.91 6.06 -18.53
N PHE A 210 -10.99 5.67 -17.65
CA PHE A 210 -9.79 6.46 -17.36
C PHE A 210 -8.80 6.53 -18.51
N GLU A 211 -8.71 5.49 -19.36
CA GLU A 211 -7.90 5.52 -20.58
C GLU A 211 -8.42 6.55 -21.60
N LYS A 212 -9.75 6.68 -21.70
CA LYS A 212 -10.41 7.65 -22.60
C LYS A 212 -10.64 9.01 -21.97
N ASP A 213 -10.25 9.20 -20.71
CA ASP A 213 -10.53 10.37 -19.89
C ASP A 213 -12.05 10.68 -19.77
N ASP A 214 -12.89 9.64 -19.80
CA ASP A 214 -14.34 9.72 -19.62
C ASP A 214 -14.70 9.76 -18.13
N ILE A 215 -14.84 10.98 -17.61
CA ILE A 215 -14.99 11.23 -16.17
C ILE A 215 -16.40 10.92 -15.68
N GLU A 216 -17.42 11.13 -16.52
CA GLU A 216 -18.81 10.84 -16.16
C GLU A 216 -19.00 9.34 -15.98
N LEU A 217 -18.51 8.54 -16.94
CA LEU A 217 -18.52 7.08 -16.84
C LEU A 217 -17.70 6.60 -15.64
N ALA A 218 -16.52 7.18 -15.42
CA ALA A 218 -15.69 6.82 -14.26
C ALA A 218 -16.40 7.11 -12.94
N LYS A 219 -17.13 8.23 -12.83
CA LYS A 219 -17.92 8.58 -11.64
C LYS A 219 -19.04 7.56 -11.40
N SER A 220 -19.88 7.31 -12.41
CA SER A 220 -21.02 6.38 -12.26
C SER A 220 -20.54 4.95 -11.95
N GLU A 221 -19.48 4.50 -12.61
CA GLU A 221 -18.94 3.16 -12.40
C GLU A 221 -18.24 3.02 -11.04
N ALA A 222 -17.60 4.08 -10.52
CA ALA A 222 -17.03 4.07 -9.16
C ALA A 222 -18.13 3.95 -8.09
N VAL A 223 -19.28 4.59 -8.30
CA VAL A 223 -20.47 4.41 -7.42
C VAL A 223 -20.97 2.97 -7.49
N ARG A 224 -21.11 2.39 -8.69
CA ARG A 224 -21.48 0.98 -8.86
C ARG A 224 -20.51 0.03 -8.16
N LEU A 225 -19.22 0.23 -8.36
CA LEU A 225 -18.18 -0.57 -7.72
C LEU A 225 -18.24 -0.50 -6.18
N ARG A 226 -18.60 0.66 -5.61
CA ARG A 226 -18.80 0.79 -4.16
C ARG A 226 -19.84 -0.19 -3.63
N TYR A 227 -20.98 -0.35 -4.32
CA TYR A 227 -22.00 -1.30 -3.90
C TYR A 227 -21.51 -2.75 -3.94
N TRP A 228 -20.78 -3.15 -4.99
CA TRP A 228 -20.21 -4.50 -5.07
C TRP A 228 -19.17 -4.76 -3.99
N VAL A 229 -18.33 -3.77 -3.66
CA VAL A 229 -17.37 -3.88 -2.55
C VAL A 229 -18.11 -4.01 -1.22
N ASN A 230 -19.16 -3.22 -0.97
CA ASN A 230 -19.96 -3.33 0.25
C ASN A 230 -20.64 -4.71 0.36
N ILE A 231 -21.19 -5.24 -0.75
CA ILE A 231 -21.75 -6.59 -0.79
C ILE A 231 -20.67 -7.63 -0.47
N LYS A 232 -19.45 -7.47 -1.00
CA LYS A 232 -18.32 -8.35 -0.67
C LYS A 232 -18.01 -8.32 0.82
N GLU A 233 -17.97 -7.13 1.42
CA GLU A 233 -17.73 -6.99 2.87
C GLU A 233 -18.83 -7.66 3.70
N SER A 234 -20.10 -7.64 3.25
CA SER A 234 -21.18 -8.41 3.88
C SER A 234 -21.00 -9.91 3.75
N LEU A 235 -20.65 -10.39 2.56
CA LEU A 235 -20.44 -11.82 2.32
C LEU A 235 -19.25 -12.36 3.13
N ASP A 236 -18.15 -11.60 3.18
CA ASP A 236 -16.93 -11.96 3.92
C ASP A 236 -17.13 -11.83 5.45
N GLY A 237 -18.05 -10.96 5.88
CA GLY A 237 -18.39 -10.71 7.28
C GLY A 237 -19.63 -11.45 7.78
N TRP A 238 -20.24 -12.31 6.96
CA TRP A 238 -21.47 -13.01 7.31
C TRP A 238 -21.25 -14.00 8.46
N GLU A 239 -22.20 -14.04 9.39
CA GLU A 239 -22.24 -15.02 10.47
C GLU A 239 -23.69 -15.44 10.73
N LYS A 240 -23.92 -16.75 10.88
CA LYS A 240 -25.26 -17.31 11.12
C LYS A 240 -25.95 -16.63 12.31
N GLY A 241 -27.13 -16.06 12.06
CA GLY A 241 -27.99 -15.46 13.09
C GLY A 241 -27.59 -14.05 13.54
N LYS A 242 -26.58 -13.42 12.92
CA LYS A 242 -26.31 -11.98 13.10
C LYS A 242 -27.00 -11.18 12.00
N PRO A 243 -27.62 -10.02 12.32
CA PRO A 243 -28.17 -9.14 11.30
C PRO A 243 -27.04 -8.53 10.47
N VAL A 244 -27.23 -8.51 9.15
CA VAL A 244 -26.30 -7.92 8.19
C VAL A 244 -26.39 -6.39 8.31
N VAL A 245 -25.34 -5.76 8.86
CA VAL A 245 -25.26 -4.29 8.92
C VAL A 245 -24.26 -3.82 7.87
N LEU A 246 -24.79 -3.31 6.76
CA LEU A 246 -23.99 -2.68 5.72
C LEU A 246 -23.79 -1.20 6.01
N ALA A 247 -22.52 -0.76 6.03
CA ALA A 247 -22.21 0.66 5.99
C ALA A 247 -22.66 1.25 4.64
N HIS A 248 -23.39 2.36 4.70
CA HIS A 248 -23.82 3.14 3.53
C HIS A 248 -22.74 4.12 3.09
#